data_AF-A0A0A1MR80-F1
#
_entry.id   AF-A0A0A1MR80-F1
#
_cell.length_a   1.000
_cell.length_b   1.000
_cell.length_c   1.000
_cell.angle_alpha   90.00
_cell.angle_beta   90.00
_cell.angle_gamma   90.00
#
_symmetry.space_group_name_H-M   'P 1'
#
loop_
_entity.id
_entity.type
_entity.pdbx_description
1 polymer ?
#
loop_
_entity_poly.entity_id
_entity_poly.type
_entity_poly.pdbx_seq_one_letter_code
_entity_poly.pdbx_strand_id
1 'polypeptide(L)'
;MKTILLSTAAGALLFSGIYANTGEAEEVTADKEAVTMEEQTGANTQEEMDIIQDQIPSGNESVQVVEDNPHKRILFIGDDANQKKYKTIFIKETSRLKIIDLNGGQIFNEII
;
A
#
# COMPACT_ATOMS: atom_id res chain seq x y z
N MET A 1 32.09 32.35 46.34
CA MET A 1 32.36 30.95 45.98
C MET A 1 31.17 30.41 45.18
N LYS A 2 31.48 29.57 44.18
CA LYS A 2 30.60 28.72 43.38
C LYS A 2 29.64 29.42 42.40
N THR A 3 30.19 29.48 41.19
CA THR A 3 29.53 29.47 39.88
C THR A 3 28.41 28.43 39.79
N ILE A 4 27.31 28.81 39.16
CA ILE A 4 26.21 27.90 38.77
C ILE A 4 26.52 27.40 37.35
N LEU A 5 26.55 26.08 37.20
CA LEU A 5 26.80 25.40 35.92
C LEU A 5 25.52 25.35 35.07
N LEU A 6 25.69 25.69 33.79
CA LEU A 6 24.82 25.30 32.67
C LEU A 6 24.67 23.78 32.60
N SER A 7 23.47 23.28 32.27
CA SER A 7 23.29 22.24 31.23
C SER A 7 21.82 21.88 30.94
N THR A 8 21.49 21.80 29.64
CA THR A 8 20.57 20.81 29.00
C THR A 8 19.06 21.00 29.23
N ALA A 9 18.12 20.85 28.27
CA ALA A 9 18.11 20.30 26.92
C ALA A 9 17.04 20.99 26.06
N ALA A 10 17.16 20.77 24.75
CA ALA A 10 16.34 21.22 23.63
C ALA A 10 14.82 21.30 23.89
N GLY A 11 14.26 22.43 23.46
CA GLY A 11 12.85 22.77 23.61
C GLY A 11 11.92 21.90 22.78
N ALA A 12 10.82 21.51 23.41
CA ALA A 12 9.59 21.12 22.73
C ALA A 12 9.03 22.36 22.00
N LEU A 13 9.06 22.37 20.67
CA LEU A 13 8.33 23.36 19.89
C LEU A 13 6.92 22.85 19.63
N LEU A 14 6.00 23.26 20.52
CA LEU A 14 4.57 23.31 20.25
C LEU A 14 4.34 24.45 19.25
N PHE A 15 3.96 24.15 18.00
CA PHE A 15 3.46 25.18 17.09
C PHE A 15 1.95 25.10 16.95
N SER A 16 1.27 25.88 17.79
CA SER A 16 -0.07 26.36 17.54
C SER A 16 -0.01 27.56 16.58
N GLY A 17 -0.52 27.37 15.36
CA GLY A 17 -1.36 28.35 14.69
C GLY A 17 -0.75 29.53 13.89
N ILE A 18 -1.39 29.72 12.73
CA ILE A 18 -1.80 30.96 12.04
C ILE A 18 -0.84 31.61 11.03
N TYR A 19 -1.46 31.89 9.88
CA TYR A 19 -1.01 32.32 8.56
C TYR A 19 -0.44 33.75 8.48
N ALA A 20 0.55 33.97 7.60
CA ALA A 20 0.62 35.00 6.53
C ALA A 20 2.03 35.60 6.29
N ASN A 21 2.50 35.38 5.05
CA ASN A 21 3.23 36.28 4.12
C ASN A 21 4.73 36.67 4.29
N THR A 22 5.45 36.41 3.18
CA THR A 22 6.62 37.09 2.55
C THR A 22 7.94 37.29 3.30
N GLY A 23 9.00 36.68 2.73
CA GLY A 23 10.41 37.08 2.86
C GLY A 23 11.38 35.96 2.45
N GLU A 24 11.98 36.07 1.25
CA GLU A 24 13.05 35.20 0.67
C GLU A 24 14.24 34.91 1.61
N ALA A 25 14.78 33.68 1.56
CA ALA A 25 16.09 33.34 0.96
C ALA A 25 16.45 31.83 1.07
N GLU A 26 16.83 31.27 -0.09
CA GLU A 26 17.74 30.13 -0.39
C GLU A 26 17.42 28.73 0.19
N GLU A 27 16.90 27.82 -0.65
CA GLU A 27 17.61 26.93 -1.61
C GLU A 27 18.32 25.74 -0.91
N VAL A 28 17.67 24.57 -0.96
CA VAL A 28 18.36 23.29 -1.02
C VAL A 28 17.68 22.48 -2.13
N THR A 29 18.35 22.45 -3.26
CA THR A 29 18.16 21.50 -4.35
C THR A 29 18.41 20.08 -3.81
N ALA A 30 17.43 19.22 -3.99
CA ALA A 30 17.62 17.77 -3.90
C ALA A 30 16.75 17.17 -4.99
N ASP A 31 17.37 16.99 -6.14
CA ASP A 31 16.87 16.22 -7.28
C ASP A 31 16.36 14.87 -6.76
N LYS A 32 15.04 14.73 -6.72
CA LYS A 32 14.41 13.41 -6.70
C LYS A 32 13.94 13.17 -8.12
N GLU A 33 14.81 12.46 -8.82
CA GLU A 33 14.54 11.79 -10.07
C GLU A 33 13.08 11.36 -10.12
N ALA A 34 12.38 11.81 -11.17
CA ALA A 34 11.09 11.27 -11.53
C ALA A 34 11.31 9.77 -11.80
N VAL A 35 11.00 8.95 -10.80
CA VAL A 35 10.83 7.51 -10.99
C VAL A 35 9.66 7.38 -11.94
N THR A 36 9.98 7.26 -13.22
CA THR A 36 9.05 6.82 -14.24
C THR A 36 8.76 5.39 -13.85
N MET A 37 7.65 5.17 -13.14
CA MET A 37 7.13 3.83 -12.95
C MET A 37 6.74 3.36 -14.34
N GLU A 38 7.57 2.51 -14.93
CA GLU A 38 7.23 1.84 -16.17
C GLU A 38 5.96 1.05 -15.94
N GLU A 39 4.89 1.51 -16.60
CA GLU A 39 3.59 0.87 -16.64
C GLU A 39 3.70 -0.43 -17.44
N GLN A 40 4.12 -1.49 -16.76
CA GLN A 40 4.14 -2.86 -17.25
C GLN A 40 2.99 -3.64 -16.60
N THR A 41 1.74 -3.14 -16.63
CA THR A 41 0.65 -3.75 -15.82
C THR A 41 -0.70 -3.94 -16.50
N GLY A 42 -0.83 -3.65 -17.80
CA GLY A 42 -2.13 -3.61 -18.47
C GLY A 42 -2.82 -4.97 -18.68
N ALA A 43 -2.10 -6.00 -19.15
CA ALA A 43 -2.73 -7.27 -19.55
C ALA A 43 -3.06 -8.18 -18.36
N ASN A 44 -2.08 -8.46 -17.51
CA ASN A 44 -2.24 -9.45 -16.43
C ASN A 44 -3.20 -9.00 -15.32
N THR A 45 -3.44 -7.69 -15.18
CA THR A 45 -4.38 -7.19 -14.15
C THR A 45 -5.83 -7.53 -14.48
N GLN A 46 -6.22 -7.47 -15.76
CA GLN A 46 -7.58 -7.82 -16.15
C GLN A 46 -7.81 -9.34 -15.98
N GLU A 47 -6.87 -10.15 -16.45
CA GLU A 47 -6.92 -11.60 -16.33
C GLU A 47 -6.92 -12.07 -14.87
N GLU A 48 -6.14 -11.42 -14.00
CA GLU A 48 -6.19 -11.65 -12.55
C GLU A 48 -7.61 -11.43 -12.01
N MET A 49 -8.24 -10.31 -12.36
CA MET A 49 -9.55 -9.94 -11.86
C MET A 49 -10.67 -10.83 -12.42
N ASP A 50 -10.55 -11.29 -13.65
CA ASP A 50 -11.51 -12.20 -14.28
C ASP A 50 -11.47 -13.57 -13.58
N ILE A 51 -10.28 -14.10 -13.35
CA ILE A 51 -10.13 -15.38 -12.63
C ILE A 51 -10.57 -15.26 -11.17
N ILE A 52 -10.30 -14.13 -10.51
CA ILE A 52 -10.82 -13.90 -9.15
C ILE A 52 -12.36 -13.97 -9.14
N GLN A 53 -13.02 -13.33 -10.10
CA GLN A 53 -14.49 -13.33 -10.21
C GLN A 53 -15.07 -14.71 -10.58
N ASP A 54 -14.34 -15.50 -11.37
CA ASP A 54 -14.76 -16.86 -11.72
C ASP A 54 -14.63 -17.84 -10.54
N GLN A 55 -13.64 -17.65 -9.68
CA GLN A 55 -13.37 -18.56 -8.55
C GLN A 55 -14.12 -18.18 -7.27
N ILE A 56 -14.50 -16.92 -7.11
CA ILE A 56 -15.15 -16.40 -5.90
C ILE A 56 -16.63 -16.15 -6.18
N PRO A 57 -17.56 -16.62 -5.34
CA PRO A 57 -18.98 -16.39 -5.53
C PRO A 57 -19.29 -14.88 -5.55
N SER A 58 -19.82 -14.39 -6.66
CA SER A 58 -20.11 -12.98 -6.89
C SER A 58 -21.13 -12.39 -5.90
N GLY A 59 -20.84 -11.20 -5.36
CA GLY A 59 -21.83 -10.26 -4.82
C GLY A 59 -21.34 -9.47 -3.60
N ASN A 60 -21.60 -8.15 -3.56
CA ASN A 60 -21.34 -7.23 -2.43
C ASN A 60 -20.02 -7.43 -1.67
N GLU A 61 -19.00 -7.89 -2.37
CA GLU A 61 -17.72 -8.20 -1.76
C GLU A 61 -16.94 -6.93 -1.43
N SER A 62 -16.51 -6.81 -0.18
CA SER A 62 -15.53 -5.79 0.19
C SER A 62 -14.15 -6.22 -0.30
N VAL A 63 -13.44 -5.38 -1.04
CA VAL A 63 -12.05 -5.63 -1.44
C VAL A 63 -11.12 -4.72 -0.66
N GLN A 64 -10.15 -5.32 0.04
CA GLN A 64 -9.07 -4.62 0.72
C GLN A 64 -7.73 -4.96 0.06
N VAL A 65 -7.07 -3.95 -0.51
CA VAL A 65 -5.67 -4.06 -0.96
C VAL A 65 -4.76 -4.03 0.27
N VAL A 66 -3.99 -5.09 0.48
CA VAL A 66 -3.00 -5.18 1.56
C VAL A 66 -1.63 -4.74 1.08
N GLU A 67 -1.28 -5.16 -0.12
CA GLU A 67 0.00 -4.86 -0.74
C GLU A 67 -0.23 -4.83 -2.25
N ASP A 68 0.29 -3.80 -2.92
CA ASP A 68 0.41 -3.76 -4.37
C ASP A 68 1.70 -3.03 -4.71
N ASN A 69 2.68 -3.77 -5.20
CA ASN A 69 3.98 -3.25 -5.61
C ASN A 69 4.40 -3.90 -6.94
N PRO A 70 5.54 -3.53 -7.54
CA PRO A 70 5.96 -4.07 -8.84
C PRO A 70 6.10 -5.60 -8.88
N HIS A 71 6.25 -6.27 -7.73
CA HIS A 71 6.49 -7.70 -7.62
C HIS A 71 5.22 -8.50 -7.35
N LYS A 72 4.34 -7.99 -6.49
CA LYS A 72 3.17 -8.75 -6.07
C LYS A 72 2.00 -7.88 -5.66
N ARG A 73 0.82 -8.49 -5.70
CA ARG A 73 -0.45 -7.94 -5.21
C ARG A 73 -1.08 -8.92 -4.24
N ILE A 74 -1.57 -8.41 -3.11
CA ILE A 74 -2.26 -9.19 -2.07
C ILE A 74 -3.56 -8.48 -1.74
N LEU A 75 -4.67 -9.16 -1.97
CA LEU A 75 -6.02 -8.66 -1.65
C LEU A 75 -6.64 -9.53 -0.57
N PHE A 76 -7.43 -8.91 0.30
CA PHE A 76 -8.47 -9.61 1.05
C PHE A 76 -9.82 -9.29 0.42
N ILE A 77 -10.63 -10.33 0.24
CA ILE A 77 -11.98 -10.23 -0.27
C ILE A 77 -12.91 -10.73 0.84
N GLY A 78 -13.89 -9.91 1.20
CA GLY A 78 -14.81 -10.15 2.31
C GLY A 78 -16.26 -10.13 1.87
N ASP A 79 -17.15 -10.52 2.78
CA ASP A 79 -18.59 -10.44 2.59
C ASP A 79 -19.15 -9.03 2.84
N ASP A 80 -20.48 -8.87 2.71
CA ASP A 80 -21.23 -7.63 2.98
C ASP A 80 -21.00 -7.06 4.41
N ALA A 81 -20.55 -7.90 5.34
CA ALA A 81 -20.20 -7.51 6.70
C ALA A 81 -18.71 -7.12 6.87
N ASN A 82 -17.96 -6.99 5.76
CA ASN A 82 -16.52 -6.77 5.68
C ASN A 82 -15.68 -7.86 6.39
N GLN A 83 -16.24 -9.06 6.59
CA GLN A 83 -15.46 -10.16 7.15
C GLN A 83 -14.64 -10.80 6.04
N LYS A 84 -13.32 -10.85 6.22
CA LYS A 84 -12.40 -11.47 5.26
C LYS A 84 -12.77 -12.94 5.04
N LYS A 85 -13.06 -13.31 3.79
CA LYS A 85 -13.37 -14.69 3.38
C LYS A 85 -12.27 -15.29 2.53
N TYR A 86 -11.69 -14.49 1.65
CA TYR A 86 -10.65 -14.94 0.74
C TYR A 86 -9.41 -14.04 0.84
N LYS A 87 -8.28 -14.64 0.52
CA LYS A 87 -7.01 -13.95 0.29
C LYS A 87 -6.50 -14.31 -1.10
N THR A 88 -6.12 -13.30 -1.87
CA THR A 88 -5.41 -13.49 -3.14
C THR A 88 -3.94 -13.12 -2.98
N ILE A 89 -3.07 -13.80 -3.72
CA ILE A 89 -1.66 -13.47 -3.86
C ILE A 89 -1.34 -13.62 -5.34
N PHE A 90 -1.04 -12.51 -5.99
CA PHE A 90 -0.60 -12.48 -7.38
C PHE A 90 0.88 -12.11 -7.44
N ILE A 91 1.69 -12.98 -8.03
CA ILE A 91 3.13 -12.77 -8.25
C ILE A 91 3.32 -12.31 -9.70
N LYS A 92 3.63 -11.02 -9.89
CA LYS A 92 3.57 -10.34 -11.18
C LYS A 92 4.65 -10.83 -12.15
N GLU A 93 5.83 -11.19 -11.66
CA GLU A 93 6.94 -11.66 -12.52
C GLU A 93 6.68 -13.02 -13.14
N THR A 94 5.85 -13.83 -12.50
CA THR A 94 5.55 -15.20 -12.94
C THR A 94 4.10 -15.35 -13.39
N SER A 95 3.34 -14.25 -13.35
CA SER A 95 1.88 -14.23 -13.47
C SER A 95 1.19 -15.34 -12.68
N ARG A 96 1.68 -15.66 -11.48
CA ARG A 96 1.08 -16.73 -10.67
C ARG A 96 0.03 -16.14 -9.76
N LEU A 97 -1.22 -16.55 -9.94
CA LEU A 97 -2.33 -16.22 -9.05
C LEU A 97 -2.60 -17.39 -8.10
N LYS A 98 -2.67 -17.07 -6.81
CA LYS A 98 -3.14 -17.96 -5.76
C LYS A 98 -4.36 -17.37 -5.07
N ILE A 99 -5.42 -18.17 -4.90
CA ILE A 99 -6.63 -17.80 -4.16
C ILE A 99 -6.83 -18.81 -3.04
N ILE A 100 -7.05 -18.28 -1.83
CA ILE A 100 -7.21 -19.04 -0.60
C ILE A 100 -8.53 -18.62 0.05
N ASP A 101 -9.45 -19.58 0.22
CA ASP A 101 -10.56 -19.47 1.16
C ASP A 101 -9.98 -19.60 2.57
N LEU A 102 -10.25 -18.61 3.43
CA LEU A 102 -9.72 -18.59 4.80
C LEU A 102 -10.35 -19.66 5.70
N ASN A 103 -11.48 -20.24 5.30
CA ASN A 103 -12.13 -21.37 5.98
C ASN A 103 -11.94 -22.70 5.23
N GLY A 104 -11.73 -22.66 3.91
CA GLY A 104 -11.66 -23.84 3.04
C GLY A 104 -10.26 -24.23 2.55
N GLY A 105 -9.27 -23.35 2.69
CA GLY A 105 -7.91 -23.56 2.19
C GLY A 105 -7.69 -23.05 0.77
N GLN A 106 -6.65 -23.55 0.10
CA GLN A 106 -6.29 -23.10 -1.25
C GLN A 106 -7.29 -23.64 -2.28
N ILE A 107 -7.88 -22.74 -3.06
CA ILE A 107 -8.87 -23.09 -4.11
C ILE A 107 -8.33 -22.84 -5.53
N PHE A 108 -7.32 -21.99 -5.69
CA PHE A 108 -6.67 -21.71 -6.98
C PHE A 108 -5.17 -21.47 -6.81
N ASN A 109 -4.32 -21.95 -7.73
CA ASN A 109 -2.86 -21.71 -7.71
C ASN A 109 -2.21 -22.01 -9.07
N GLU A 110 -2.45 -21.16 -10.08
CA GLU A 110 -1.93 -21.36 -11.44
C GLU A 110 -1.17 -20.13 -11.96
N ILE A 111 -0.43 -20.33 -13.05
CA ILE A 111 0.12 -19.26 -13.87
C ILE A 111 -0.97 -18.85 -14.87
N ILE A 112 -1.21 -17.55 -14.99
CA ILE A 112 -2.26 -16.94 -15.79
C ILE A 112 -1.63 -16.04 -16.87
#